data_AF-A0A2R7JZQ9-F1
#
_entry.id   AF-A0A2R7JZQ9-F1
#
_cell.length_a   1.000
_cell.length_b   1.000
_cell.length_c   1.000
_cell.angle_alpha   90.00
_cell.angle_beta   90.00
_cell.angle_gamma   90.00
#
_symmetry.space_group_name_H-M   'P 1'
#
loop_
_entity.id
_entity.type
_entity.pdbx_description
1 polymer ?
#
loop_
_entity_poly.entity_id
_entity_poly.type
_entity_poly.pdbx_seq_one_letter_code
_entity_poly.pdbx_strand_id
1 'polypeptide(L)'
;MISKSLYLSAFMALTCGLGFSQDKKQQDIKSIKSMCGCYEVKFNFTETFKYPKDSLTYKSSPTKHESALEWVELLEDTPNKIVMQHLLIVSDDMIIKHWRQDWLYENTDLYSYDKGTSWKYKKLDKKAVKGQWTQKVYQV
;
A
#
# COMPACT_ATOMS: atom_id res chain seq x y z
N MET A 1 -12.03 -67.58 -1.42
CA MET A 1 -12.60 -66.45 -2.18
C MET A 1 -12.29 -65.17 -1.42
N ILE A 2 -11.32 -64.41 -1.92
CA ILE A 2 -10.73 -63.25 -1.24
C ILE A 2 -11.56 -62.01 -1.63
N SER A 3 -12.16 -61.34 -0.65
CA SER A 3 -13.00 -60.16 -0.82
C SER A 3 -12.15 -58.93 -1.14
N LYS A 4 -11.86 -58.73 -2.43
CA LYS A 4 -11.38 -57.46 -2.97
C LYS A 4 -12.56 -56.50 -3.11
N SER A 5 -12.97 -55.78 -2.06
CA SER A 5 -13.95 -54.69 -2.27
C SER A 5 -13.98 -53.56 -1.23
N LEU A 6 -13.01 -53.46 -0.32
CA LEU A 6 -13.07 -52.41 0.74
C LEU A 6 -11.95 -51.37 0.73
N TYR A 7 -11.15 -51.28 -0.34
CA TYR A 7 -10.04 -50.32 -0.40
C TYR A 7 -10.22 -49.15 -1.37
N LEU A 8 -11.38 -48.98 -2.00
CA LEU A 8 -11.59 -47.90 -2.97
C LEU A 8 -12.32 -46.67 -2.41
N SER A 9 -12.92 -46.75 -1.22
CA SER A 9 -13.78 -45.68 -0.69
C SER A 9 -13.05 -44.67 0.18
N ALA A 10 -11.76 -44.87 0.48
CA ALA A 10 -11.00 -44.00 1.39
C ALA A 10 -10.11 -42.97 0.67
N PHE A 11 -10.05 -42.97 -0.67
CA PHE A 11 -9.16 -42.06 -1.41
C PHE A 11 -9.84 -40.76 -1.89
N MET A 12 -11.14 -40.58 -1.67
CA MET A 12 -11.94 -39.47 -2.22
C MET A 12 -12.43 -38.47 -1.16
N ALA A 13 -11.65 -38.24 -0.10
CA ALA A 13 -11.98 -37.27 0.94
C ALA A 13 -10.89 -36.22 1.21
N LEU A 14 -9.85 -36.15 0.37
CA LEU A 14 -8.66 -35.31 0.63
C LEU A 14 -8.42 -34.17 -0.38
N THR A 15 -9.44 -33.65 -1.07
CA THR A 15 -9.24 -32.62 -2.12
C THR A 15 -9.97 -31.29 -1.90
N CYS A 16 -10.80 -31.11 -0.86
CA CYS A 16 -11.61 -29.88 -0.72
C CYS A 16 -10.94 -28.67 -0.02
N GLY A 17 -9.62 -28.70 0.26
CA GLY A 17 -8.99 -27.69 1.11
C GLY A 17 -8.23 -26.51 0.46
N LEU A 18 -8.05 -26.47 -0.87
CA LEU A 18 -6.97 -25.65 -1.47
C LEU A 18 -7.42 -24.45 -2.34
N GLY A 19 -8.68 -24.02 -2.30
CA GLY A 19 -9.24 -23.08 -3.29
C GLY A 19 -9.14 -21.57 -3.02
N PHE A 20 -8.87 -21.09 -1.80
CA PHE A 20 -9.17 -19.68 -1.45
C PHE A 20 -8.08 -18.64 -1.78
N SER A 21 -6.89 -19.06 -2.21
CA SER A 21 -5.76 -18.12 -2.39
C SER A 21 -5.82 -17.30 -3.68
N GLN A 22 -6.45 -17.81 -4.75
CA GLN A 22 -6.52 -17.09 -6.03
C GLN A 22 -7.55 -15.96 -5.98
N ASP A 23 -8.69 -16.20 -5.31
CA ASP A 23 -9.73 -15.21 -5.08
C ASP A 23 -9.20 -14.02 -4.26
N LYS A 24 -8.45 -14.31 -3.17
CA LYS A 24 -7.84 -13.27 -2.33
C LYS A 24 -6.98 -12.29 -3.14
N LYS A 25 -6.08 -12.78 -4.00
CA LYS A 25 -5.20 -11.90 -4.77
C LYS A 25 -5.99 -10.99 -5.72
N GLN A 26 -7.04 -11.52 -6.35
CA GLN A 26 -7.89 -10.73 -7.25
C GLN A 26 -8.67 -9.65 -6.48
N GLN A 27 -9.16 -10.00 -5.28
CA GLN A 27 -9.79 -9.05 -4.36
C GLN A 27 -8.81 -7.97 -3.89
N ASP A 28 -7.57 -8.33 -3.58
CA ASP A 28 -6.51 -7.37 -3.24
C ASP A 28 -6.24 -6.42 -4.41
N ILE A 29 -6.09 -6.94 -5.64
CA ILE A 29 -5.90 -6.13 -6.85
C ILE A 29 -7.07 -5.16 -7.04
N LYS A 30 -8.30 -5.64 -6.90
CA LYS A 30 -9.51 -4.81 -7.01
C LYS A 30 -9.51 -3.71 -5.95
N SER A 31 -9.17 -4.05 -4.71
CA SER A 31 -9.10 -3.11 -3.59
C SER A 31 -8.02 -2.07 -3.82
N ILE A 32 -6.83 -2.48 -4.25
CA ILE A 32 -5.74 -1.58 -4.61
C ILE A 32 -6.21 -0.59 -5.69
N LYS A 33 -6.72 -1.08 -6.82
CA LYS A 33 -7.18 -0.24 -7.93
C LYS A 33 -8.35 0.68 -7.56
N SER A 34 -9.13 0.35 -6.53
CA SER A 34 -10.21 1.22 -6.06
C SER A 34 -9.73 2.52 -5.41
N MET A 35 -8.41 2.65 -5.15
CA MET A 35 -7.78 3.92 -4.78
C MET A 35 -7.57 4.88 -5.96
N CYS A 36 -7.73 4.42 -7.20
CA CYS A 36 -7.69 5.29 -8.37
C CYS A 36 -8.97 6.14 -8.44
N GLY A 37 -8.83 7.39 -8.89
CA GLY A 37 -9.95 8.32 -9.03
C GLY A 37 -9.60 9.73 -8.56
N CYS A 38 -10.64 10.55 -8.42
CA CYS A 38 -10.54 11.94 -8.00
C CYS A 38 -11.08 12.11 -6.58
N TYR A 39 -10.33 12.84 -5.75
CA TYR A 39 -10.65 13.07 -4.34
C TYR A 39 -10.55 14.56 -4.01
N GLU A 40 -11.39 15.03 -3.08
CA GLU A 40 -11.19 16.32 -2.42
C GLU A 40 -10.35 16.07 -1.16
N VAL A 41 -9.14 16.66 -1.12
CA VAL A 41 -8.22 16.52 0.02
C VAL A 41 -8.15 17.83 0.80
N LYS A 42 -8.13 17.72 2.13
CA LYS A 42 -8.06 18.87 3.05
C LYS A 42 -6.83 18.73 3.94
N PHE A 43 -6.07 19.82 4.03
CA PHE A 43 -4.91 19.93 4.88
C PHE A 43 -5.22 20.85 6.05
N ASN A 44 -5.07 20.32 7.26
CA ASN A 44 -5.33 21.05 8.50
C ASN A 44 -4.02 21.17 9.28
N PHE A 45 -3.45 22.37 9.30
CA PHE A 45 -2.20 22.64 10.01
C PHE A 45 -2.53 23.40 11.30
N THR A 46 -2.23 22.78 12.43
CA THR A 46 -2.34 23.39 13.77
C THR A 46 -1.11 22.99 14.58
N GLU A 47 -0.49 23.97 15.23
CA GLU A 47 0.60 23.71 16.14
C GLU A 47 0.08 23.14 17.46
N THR A 48 0.47 21.90 17.78
CA THR A 48 -0.07 21.16 18.95
C THR A 48 0.90 21.03 20.12
N PHE A 49 2.15 21.49 19.98
CA PHE A 49 3.18 21.38 21.01
C PHE A 49 3.94 22.68 21.17
N LYS A 50 4.28 23.03 22.42
CA LYS A 50 5.13 24.17 22.74
C LYS A 50 6.49 23.66 23.21
N TYR A 51 7.57 24.24 22.73
CA TYR A 51 8.91 23.85 23.17
C TYR A 51 9.32 24.62 24.43
N PRO A 52 9.79 23.94 25.51
CA PRO A 52 9.99 24.57 26.82
C PRO A 52 10.99 25.73 26.85
N LYS A 53 11.99 25.70 25.97
CA LYS A 53 13.11 26.67 25.96
C LYS A 53 12.67 28.10 25.64
N ASP A 54 11.57 28.26 24.92
CA ASP A 54 11.10 29.56 24.42
C ASP A 54 9.77 30.00 25.07
N SER A 55 9.35 29.35 26.16
CA SER A 55 7.99 29.51 26.73
C SER A 55 7.57 30.94 27.06
N LEU A 56 8.52 31.84 27.35
CA LEU A 56 8.26 33.25 27.67
C LEU A 56 8.00 34.14 26.44
N THR A 57 8.51 33.77 25.26
CA THR A 57 8.40 34.54 24.01
C THR A 57 7.67 33.78 22.90
N TYR A 58 7.33 32.51 23.16
CA TYR A 58 6.73 31.62 22.20
C TYR A 58 5.32 32.09 21.80
N LYS A 59 5.13 32.25 20.49
CA LYS A 59 3.85 32.51 19.85
C LYS A 59 3.60 31.39 18.86
N SER A 60 2.50 30.66 19.05
CA SER A 60 2.12 29.58 18.13
C SER A 60 1.84 30.14 16.73
N SER A 61 2.15 29.33 15.73
CA SER A 61 1.76 29.55 14.35
C SER A 61 0.23 29.60 14.25
N PRO A 62 -0.34 30.47 13.40
CA PRO A 62 -1.77 30.45 13.13
C PRO A 62 -2.21 29.09 12.58
N THR A 63 -3.40 28.64 12.98
CA THR A 63 -4.05 27.52 12.32
C THR A 63 -4.30 27.86 10.84
N LYS A 64 -4.02 26.90 9.97
CA LYS A 64 -4.16 27.04 8.53
C LYS A 64 -4.95 25.86 7.96
N HIS A 65 -5.94 26.17 7.14
CA HIS A 65 -6.74 25.20 6.40
C HIS A 65 -6.49 25.40 4.91
N GLU A 66 -6.19 24.33 4.20
CA GLU A 66 -6.01 24.32 2.75
C GLU A 66 -6.75 23.13 2.14
N SER A 67 -7.06 23.20 0.85
CA SER A 67 -7.69 22.10 0.11
C SER A 67 -7.12 21.99 -1.30
N ALA A 68 -7.19 20.80 -1.86
CA ALA A 68 -6.85 20.52 -3.24
C ALA A 68 -7.73 19.39 -3.79
N LEU A 69 -7.73 19.21 -5.10
CA LEU A 69 -8.19 17.96 -5.69
C LEU A 69 -6.99 17.03 -5.86
N GLU A 70 -7.15 15.74 -5.56
CA GLU A 70 -6.14 14.72 -5.84
C GLU A 70 -6.67 13.78 -6.92
N TRP A 71 -5.92 13.65 -8.02
CA TRP A 71 -6.16 12.62 -9.02
C TRP A 71 -5.12 11.52 -8.86
N VAL A 72 -5.61 10.32 -8.55
CA VAL A 72 -4.82 9.09 -8.50
C VAL A 72 -4.95 8.33 -9.82
N GLU A 73 -3.89 8.38 -10.62
CA GLU A 73 -3.84 7.78 -11.95
C GLU A 73 -3.12 6.43 -11.93
N LEU A 74 -3.67 5.44 -12.64
CA LEU A 74 -3.07 4.12 -12.80
C LEU A 74 -2.02 4.15 -13.92
N LEU A 75 -0.75 3.98 -13.57
CA LEU A 75 0.35 4.01 -14.55
C LEU A 75 0.79 2.63 -15.04
N GLU A 76 0.73 1.62 -14.17
CA GLU A 76 1.09 0.25 -14.52
C GLU A 76 0.09 -0.72 -13.90
N ASP A 77 -0.33 -1.70 -14.68
CA ASP A 77 -1.31 -2.69 -14.28
C ASP A 77 -0.89 -4.07 -14.78
N THR A 78 -0.11 -4.77 -13.97
CA THR A 78 0.29 -6.15 -14.22
C THR A 78 -0.14 -7.06 -13.08
N PRO A 79 -0.21 -8.39 -13.27
CA PRO A 79 -0.68 -9.31 -12.23
C PRO A 79 0.11 -9.28 -10.93
N ASN A 80 1.37 -8.82 -10.94
CA ASN A 80 2.25 -8.78 -9.76
C ASN A 80 2.76 -7.38 -9.42
N LYS A 81 2.38 -6.36 -10.19
CA LYS A 81 2.84 -5.00 -9.98
C LYS A 81 1.79 -4.00 -10.45
N ILE A 82 1.46 -3.07 -9.56
CA ILE A 82 0.52 -1.98 -9.82
C ILE A 82 1.23 -0.68 -9.43
N VAL A 83 1.20 0.33 -10.30
CA VAL A 83 1.83 1.63 -10.04
C VAL A 83 0.78 2.72 -10.18
N MET A 84 0.76 3.63 -9.21
CA MET A 84 -0.15 4.77 -9.16
C MET A 84 0.63 6.08 -9.02
N GLN A 85 0.16 7.11 -9.69
CA GLN A 85 0.64 8.47 -9.55
C GLN A 85 -0.44 9.33 -8.92
N HIS A 86 -0.10 9.97 -7.81
CA HIS A 86 -0.95 10.95 -7.17
C HIS A 86 -0.55 12.34 -7.65
N LEU A 87 -1.51 13.05 -8.23
CA LEU A 87 -1.38 14.42 -8.71
C LEU A 87 -2.27 15.31 -7.87
N LEU A 88 -1.71 16.33 -7.25
CA LEU A 88 -2.50 17.39 -6.62
C LEU A 88 -2.77 18.48 -7.64
N ILE A 89 -4.04 18.85 -7.76
CA ILE A 89 -4.52 19.99 -8.53
C ILE A 89 -4.88 21.05 -7.51
N VAL A 90 -4.08 22.10 -7.47
CA VAL A 90 -4.22 23.22 -6.56
C VAL A 90 -4.67 24.42 -7.38
N SER A 91 -5.79 25.02 -7.01
CA SER A 91 -6.45 26.05 -7.84
C SER A 91 -6.74 25.51 -9.25
N ASP A 92 -6.88 26.39 -10.25
CA ASP A 92 -7.30 26.01 -11.61
C ASP A 92 -6.13 25.69 -12.57
N ASP A 93 -4.89 26.02 -12.20
CA ASP A 93 -3.74 26.00 -13.12
C ASP A 93 -2.48 25.29 -12.60
N MET A 94 -2.45 24.87 -11.33
CA MET A 94 -1.26 24.27 -10.73
C MET A 94 -1.44 22.77 -10.49
N ILE A 95 -0.63 21.97 -11.18
CA ILE A 95 -0.55 20.51 -11.01
C ILE A 95 0.80 20.16 -10.37
N ILE A 96 0.75 19.45 -9.24
CA ILE A 96 1.91 19.00 -8.48
C ILE A 96 1.94 17.47 -8.52
N LYS A 97 3.08 16.89 -8.92
CA LYS A 97 3.34 15.47 -8.65
C LYS A 97 3.55 15.31 -7.14
N HIS A 98 2.57 14.75 -6.46
CA HIS A 98 2.55 14.73 -5.00
C HIS A 98 3.35 13.54 -4.46
N TRP A 99 2.98 12.33 -4.88
CA TRP A 99 3.68 11.10 -4.53
C TRP A 99 3.35 10.00 -5.54
N ARG A 100 4.24 9.02 -5.62
CA ARG A 100 4.06 7.80 -6.40
C ARG A 100 3.95 6.62 -5.44
N GLN A 101 3.09 5.68 -5.79
CA GLN A 101 2.84 4.48 -5.02
C GLN A 101 2.98 3.23 -5.89
N ASP A 102 3.89 2.34 -5.50
CA ASP A 102 4.12 1.07 -6.17
C ASP A 102 3.67 -0.08 -5.26
N TRP A 103 2.85 -0.97 -5.80
CA TRP A 103 2.45 -2.22 -5.18
C TRP A 103 3.15 -3.38 -5.86
N LEU A 104 3.87 -4.19 -5.07
CA LEU A 104 4.61 -5.34 -5.57
C LEU A 104 4.17 -6.61 -4.85
N TYR A 105 3.68 -7.60 -5.60
CA TYR A 105 3.24 -8.88 -5.06
C TYR A 105 4.44 -9.78 -4.76
N GLU A 106 4.47 -10.39 -3.57
CA GLU A 106 5.52 -11.29 -3.08
C GLU A 106 6.95 -10.73 -3.21
N ASN A 107 7.09 -9.42 -3.05
CA ASN A 107 8.37 -8.73 -3.15
C ASN A 107 9.33 -9.17 -2.03
N THR A 108 10.54 -9.57 -2.42
CA THR A 108 11.58 -10.01 -1.48
C THR A 108 12.58 -8.92 -1.13
N ASP A 109 12.56 -7.79 -1.85
CA ASP A 109 13.56 -6.72 -1.74
C ASP A 109 12.96 -5.51 -1.01
N LEU A 110 13.28 -5.37 0.28
CA LEU A 110 12.78 -4.29 1.13
C LEU A 110 13.87 -3.29 1.49
N TYR A 111 13.46 -2.02 1.49
CA TYR A 111 14.25 -0.91 2.02
C TYR A 111 13.46 -0.32 3.19
N SER A 112 14.02 -0.40 4.39
CA SER A 112 13.44 0.21 5.58
C SER A 112 14.20 1.48 5.92
N TYR A 113 13.48 2.58 6.15
CA TYR A 113 14.08 3.82 6.61
C TYR A 113 14.85 3.60 7.92
N ASP A 114 16.04 4.19 8.01
CA ASP A 114 16.88 4.10 9.21
C ASP A 114 17.07 5.48 9.86
N LYS A 115 17.77 6.40 9.18
CA LYS A 115 17.93 7.79 9.65
C LYS A 115 18.40 8.75 8.55
N GLY A 116 17.95 9.99 8.59
CA GLY A 116 18.41 11.03 7.66
C GLY A 116 18.11 10.63 6.22
N THR A 117 19.14 10.41 5.41
CA THR A 117 19.02 9.93 4.02
C THR A 117 19.36 8.45 3.85
N SER A 118 19.46 7.67 4.95
CA SER A 118 19.87 6.26 4.92
C SER A 118 18.69 5.27 4.94
N TRP A 119 18.89 4.16 4.22
CA TRP A 119 17.96 3.05 4.12
C TRP A 119 18.69 1.74 4.33
N LYS A 120 18.08 0.83 5.10
CA LYS A 120 18.58 -0.53 5.30
C LYS A 120 17.92 -1.47 4.31
N TYR A 121 18.72 -2.09 3.46
CA TYR A 121 18.27 -3.14 2.56
C TYR A 121 18.14 -4.46 3.32
N LYS A 122 17.03 -5.17 3.07
CA LYS A 122 16.79 -6.51 3.59
C LYS A 122 16.19 -7.38 2.49
N LYS A 123 16.86 -8.51 2.21
CA LYS A 123 16.30 -9.59 1.39
C LYS A 123 15.47 -10.51 2.28
N LEU A 124 14.21 -10.71 1.94
CA LEU A 124 13.32 -11.68 2.60
C LEU A 124 13.29 -13.00 1.84
N ASP A 125 13.04 -14.07 2.58
CA ASP A 125 12.80 -15.39 2.03
C ASP A 125 11.46 -15.42 1.27
N LYS A 126 11.41 -16.14 0.14
CA LYS A 126 10.18 -16.23 -0.68
C LYS A 126 9.00 -16.78 0.11
N LYS A 127 9.27 -17.69 1.06
CA LYS A 127 8.23 -18.26 1.95
C LYS A 127 7.61 -17.20 2.87
N ALA A 128 8.38 -16.20 3.28
CA ALA A 128 7.94 -15.18 4.22
C ALA A 128 7.03 -14.11 3.58
N VAL A 129 7.10 -13.93 2.26
CA VAL A 129 6.35 -12.90 1.52
C VAL A 129 5.22 -13.47 0.67
N LYS A 130 5.04 -14.79 0.67
CA LYS A 130 4.02 -15.49 -0.11
C LYS A 130 2.62 -14.93 0.21
N GLY A 131 1.85 -14.59 -0.82
CA GLY A 131 0.51 -14.06 -0.67
C GLY A 131 0.41 -12.61 -0.16
N GLN A 132 1.52 -11.87 -0.11
CA GLN A 132 1.55 -10.51 0.44
C GLN A 132 1.86 -9.47 -0.64
N TRP A 133 1.35 -8.27 -0.43
CA TRP A 133 1.70 -7.10 -1.22
C TRP A 133 2.61 -6.17 -0.42
N THR A 134 3.63 -5.63 -1.06
CA THR A 134 4.45 -4.53 -0.52
C THR A 134 4.00 -3.22 -1.15
N GLN A 135 3.64 -2.23 -0.33
CA GLN A 135 3.42 -0.84 -0.75
C GLN A 135 4.74 -0.07 -0.60
N LYS A 136 5.19 0.60 -1.67
CA LYS A 136 6.32 1.52 -1.65
C LYS A 136 5.83 2.91 -2.04
N VAL A 137 6.11 3.89 -1.20
CA VAL A 137 5.67 5.27 -1.34
C VAL A 137 6.88 6.16 -1.55
N TYR A 138 6.84 6.94 -2.62
CA TYR A 138 7.93 7.82 -3.04
C TYR A 138 7.44 9.26 -3.13
N GLN A 139 8.24 10.18 -2.60
CA GLN A 139 8.16 11.59 -2.98
C GLN A 139 8.81 11.74 -4.36
N VAL A 140 8.10 12.33 -5.34
CA VAL A 140 8.50 12.34 -6.78
C VAL A 140 8.36 13.70 -7.43
#